data_AF-L8J6V2-F1
#
_entry.id   AF-L8J6V2-F1
#
_cell.length_a   1.000
_cell.length_b   1.000
_cell.length_c   1.000
_cell.angle_alpha   90.00
_cell.angle_beta   90.00
_cell.angle_gamma   90.00
#
_symmetry.space_group_name_H-M   'P 1'
#
loop_
_entity.id
_entity.type
_entity.pdbx_description
1 polymer ?
#
loop_
_entity_poly.entity_id
_entity_poly.type
_entity_poly.pdbx_seq_one_letter_code
_entity_poly.pdbx_strand_id
1 'polypeptide(L)' 'MNEEYMVQDYIPNSLAIGDDEGGSALIIMTGNKGYGLYKVGFGDLDVDDAEYISASLSELLIDGFGAQVI' A
#
# COMPACT_ATOMS: atom_id res chain seq x y z
N MET A 1 -10.28 -0.22 -9.05
CA MET A 1 -9.40 -0.67 -7.94
C MET A 1 -10.05 -0.57 -6.56
N ASN A 2 -10.09 0.58 -5.87
CA ASN A 2 -10.57 0.64 -4.47
C ASN A 2 -11.97 0.04 -4.26
N GLU A 3 -12.95 0.46 -5.08
CA GLU A 3 -14.33 -0.07 -5.02
C GLU A 3 -14.40 -1.54 -5.48
N GLU A 4 -13.72 -1.87 -6.58
CA GLU A 4 -13.75 -3.21 -7.17
C GLU A 4 -13.14 -4.30 -6.27
N TYR A 5 -12.07 -3.97 -5.54
CA TYR A 5 -11.42 -4.86 -4.58
C TYR A 5 -11.88 -4.64 -3.15
N MET A 6 -12.86 -3.75 -2.92
CA MET A 6 -13.42 -3.45 -1.59
C MET A 6 -12.32 -3.09 -0.58
N VAL A 7 -11.33 -2.31 -1.00
CA VAL A 7 -10.10 -2.04 -0.22
C VAL A 7 -10.43 -1.49 1.17
N GLN A 8 -11.35 -0.54 1.26
CA GLN A 8 -11.73 0.10 2.50
C GLN A 8 -12.61 -0.78 3.40
N ASP A 9 -13.23 -1.85 2.87
CA ASP A 9 -14.00 -2.79 3.67
C ASP A 9 -13.07 -3.72 4.47
N TYR A 10 -11.93 -4.09 3.89
CA TYR A 10 -10.91 -4.92 4.54
C TYR A 10 -9.89 -4.09 5.33
N ILE A 11 -9.47 -2.94 4.78
CA ILE A 11 -8.50 -2.03 5.40
C ILE A 11 -9.15 -0.64 5.56
N PRO A 12 -9.87 -0.38 6.65
CA PRO A 12 -10.50 0.91 6.88
C PRO A 12 -9.51 2.08 6.92
N ASN A 13 -9.95 3.26 6.48
CA ASN A 13 -9.13 4.49 6.45
C ASN A 13 -7.86 4.37 5.58
N SER A 14 -7.93 3.60 4.50
CA SER A 14 -6.85 3.44 3.53
C SER A 14 -7.22 3.95 2.14
N LEU A 15 -6.23 4.07 1.28
CA LEU A 15 -6.41 4.41 -0.13
C LEU A 15 -5.38 3.69 -0.99
N ALA A 16 -5.82 2.74 -1.81
CA ALA A 16 -4.97 2.19 -2.86
C ALA A 16 -4.78 3.23 -3.96
N ILE A 17 -3.53 3.48 -4.38
CA ILE A 17 -3.15 4.55 -5.30
C ILE A 17 -2.50 4.04 -6.61
N GLY A 18 -2.20 2.75 -6.69
CA GLY A 18 -1.71 2.07 -7.88
C GLY A 18 -1.55 0.58 -7.61
N ASP A 19 -1.13 -0.17 -8.62
CA ASP A 19 -0.79 -1.59 -8.52
C ASP A 19 0.55 -1.88 -9.21
N ASP A 20 1.15 -3.02 -8.89
CA ASP A 20 2.42 -3.48 -9.46
C ASP A 20 2.26 -4.40 -10.68
N GLU A 21 1.03 -4.60 -11.19
CA GLU A 21 0.66 -5.61 -12.20
C GLU A 21 1.02 -7.07 -11.82
N GLY A 22 1.59 -7.29 -10.63
CA GLY A 22 1.96 -8.57 -10.04
C GLY A 22 0.93 -9.11 -9.05
N GLY A 23 -0.19 -8.41 -8.89
CA GLY A 23 -1.28 -8.78 -7.99
C GLY A 23 -1.26 -8.07 -6.64
N SER A 24 -0.47 -6.99 -6.49
CA SER A 24 -0.41 -6.20 -5.27
C SER A 24 -0.79 -4.73 -5.52
N ALA A 25 -1.42 -4.11 -4.52
CA ALA A 25 -1.70 -2.68 -4.49
C ALA A 25 -0.59 -1.91 -3.77
N LEU A 26 -0.25 -0.74 -4.30
CA LEU A 26 0.35 0.34 -3.54
C LEU A 26 -0.76 1.06 -2.76
N ILE A 27 -0.64 1.12 -1.44
CA ILE A 27 -1.70 1.59 -0.55
C ILE A 27 -1.17 2.56 0.52
N ILE A 28 -1.88 3.67 0.72
CA ILE A 28 -1.67 4.58 1.84
C ILE A 28 -2.53 4.09 3.00
N MET A 29 -1.90 3.74 4.13
CA MET A 29 -2.58 3.17 5.29
C MET A 29 -1.75 3.35 6.58
N THR A 30 -2.31 2.92 7.71
CA THR A 30 -1.56 2.75 8.97
C THR A 30 -1.34 1.26 9.20
N GLY A 31 -0.10 0.82 9.04
CA GLY A 31 0.30 -0.57 9.28
C GLY A 31 1.23 -0.73 10.48
N ASN A 32 1.94 -1.85 10.53
CA ASN A 32 2.83 -2.21 11.64
C ASN A 32 4.01 -1.25 11.85
N LYS A 33 4.34 -0.41 10.86
CA LYS A 33 5.34 0.67 10.97
C LYS A 33 4.73 2.07 11.08
N GLY A 34 3.44 2.16 11.39
CA GLY A 34 2.70 3.42 11.47
C GLY A 34 2.12 3.86 10.12
N TYR A 35 1.73 5.13 10.03
CA TYR A 35 1.18 5.72 8.81
C TYR A 35 2.26 5.82 7.72
N GLY A 36 1.93 5.39 6.50
CA GLY A 36 2.84 5.47 5.37
C GLY A 36 2.30 4.81 4.12
N LEU A 37 3.21 4.56 3.19
CA LEU A 37 2.95 3.82 1.97
C LEU A 37 3.37 2.35 2.15
N TYR A 38 2.50 1.45 1.72
CA TYR A 38 2.66 0.01 1.85
C TYR A 38 2.35 -0.69 0.51
N LYS A 39 2.81 -1.94 0.40
CA LYS A 39 2.43 -2.90 -0.64
C LYS A 39 1.59 -4.01 0.00
N VAL A 40 0.43 -4.34 -0.56
CA VAL A 40 -0.45 -5.40 -0.05
C VAL A 40 -1.03 -6.21 -1.21
N GLY A 41 -1.15 -7.53 -1.05
CA GLY A 41 -1.69 -8.40 -2.09
C GLY A 41 -3.20 -8.24 -2.25
N PHE A 42 -3.72 -8.16 -3.47
CA PHE A 42 -5.18 -8.16 -3.70
C PHE A 42 -5.84 -9.48 -3.29
N GLY A 43 -5.07 -10.58 -3.27
CA GLY A 43 -5.55 -11.89 -2.84
C GLY A 43 -5.72 -12.01 -1.31
N ASP A 44 -5.11 -11.10 -0.54
CA ASP A 44 -5.15 -11.09 0.92
C ASP A 44 -4.95 -9.66 1.44
N LEU A 45 -6.05 -8.88 1.48
CA LEU A 45 -6.03 -7.49 1.92
C LEU A 45 -6.02 -7.40 3.45
N ASP A 46 -4.88 -7.73 4.05
CA ASP A 46 -4.62 -7.65 5.48
C ASP A 46 -3.55 -6.58 5.80
N VAL A 47 -3.80 -5.83 6.88
CA VAL A 47 -2.85 -4.85 7.42
C VAL A 47 -1.59 -5.53 7.94
N ASP A 48 -1.71 -6.74 8.48
CA ASP A 48 -0.59 -7.48 9.08
C ASP A 48 0.38 -8.02 8.02
N ASP A 49 -0.11 -8.28 6.81
CA ASP A 49 0.68 -8.76 5.67
C ASP A 49 1.23 -7.63 4.77
N ALA A 50 0.89 -6.38 5.07
CA ALA A 50 1.32 -5.23 4.29
C ALA A 50 2.81 -4.94 4.48
N GLU A 51 3.56 -4.88 3.37
CA GLU A 51 4.98 -4.55 3.37
C GLU A 51 5.20 -3.03 3.31
N TYR A 52 5.93 -2.47 4.27
CA TYR A 52 6.22 -1.03 4.32
C TYR A 52 7.18 -0.60 3.20
N ILE A 53 6.81 0.46 2.47
CA ILE A 53 7.61 1.05 1.40
C ILE A 53 8.33 2.32 1.89
N SER A 54 7.57 3.33 2.30
CA SER A 54 8.09 4.66 2.66
C SER A 54 7.11 5.45 3.53
N ALA A 55 7.55 6.56 4.13
CA ALA A 55 6.70 7.34 5.03
C ALA A 55 5.71 8.22 4.26
N SER A 56 6.01 8.52 3.00
CA SER A 56 5.17 9.35 2.14
C SER A 56 5.40 9.08 0.66
N LEU A 57 4.44 9.50 -0.16
CA LEU A 57 4.59 9.46 -1.62
C LEU A 57 5.75 10.34 -2.11
N SER A 58 6.07 11.44 -1.41
CA SER A 58 7.22 12.30 -1.74
C SER A 58 8.55 11.56 -1.54
N GLU A 59 8.71 10.83 -0.44
CA GLU A 59 9.91 10.02 -0.21
C GLU A 59 10.12 8.96 -1.30
N LEU A 60 9.03 8.34 -1.77
CA LEU A 60 9.11 7.40 -2.87
C LEU A 60 9.45 8.09 -4.20
N LEU A 61 8.68 9.10 -4.61
CA LEU A 61 8.73 9.63 -5.96
C LEU A 61 9.86 10.64 -6.19
N ILE A 62 10.29 11.36 -5.15
CA ILE A 62 11.33 12.40 -5.25
C ILE A 62 12.67 11.84 -4.79
N ASP A 63 12.70 11.19 -3.63
CA ASP A 63 13.94 10.72 -3.01
C ASP A 63 14.29 9.27 -3.39
N GLY A 64 13.35 8.54 -3.98
CA GLY A 64 13.54 7.16 -4.44
C GLY A 64 13.48 6.11 -3.33
N PHE A 65 13.02 6.46 -2.12
CA PHE A 65 12.96 5.51 -1.01
C PHE A 65 11.90 4.43 -1.23
N GLY A 66 12.30 3.18 -1.02
CA GLY A 66 11.41 2.03 -1.15
C GLY A 66 11.16 1.58 -2.59
N ALA A 67 11.79 2.20 -3.60
CA ALA A 67 11.60 1.84 -5.01
C ALA A 67 11.98 0.38 -5.33
N GLN A 68 12.85 -0.25 -4.54
CA GLN A 68 13.22 -1.66 -4.69
C GLN A 68 12.17 -2.65 -4.16
N VAL A 69 11.13 -2.16 -3.49
CA VAL A 69 10.03 -2.97 -2.91
C VAL A 69 8.84 -3.04 -3.86
N ILE A 70 8.75 -2.08 -4.80
CA ILE A 70 7.66 -1.97 -5.77
C ILE A 70 7.79 -3.05 -6.84
#